data_AF-A0A1B6J102-F1
#
_entry.id   AF-A0A1B6J102-F1
#
_cell.length_a   1.000
_cell.length_b   1.000
_cell.length_c   1.000
_cell.angle_alpha   90.00
_cell.angle_beta   90.00
_cell.angle_gamma   90.00
#
_symmetry.space_group_name_H-M   'P 1'
#
loop_
_entity.id
_entity.type
_entity.pdbx_description
1 polymer ?
#
loop_
_entity_poly.entity_id
_entity_poly.type
_entity_poly.pdbx_seq_one_letter_code
_entity_poly.pdbx_strand_id
1 'polypeptide(L)'
;LSVNSPVSRQLKLTSAINSHCSMTEVEPGDIIFLTSDGVSDNLDPVVGKFTGLPTVEAHQRHKLTLLRTEDLLRNGVSGDGPAVSTAQDVVMLLMDFVTRLTAAKRRILEDVELYQEAGGGPLSKGEQRARRKDVCAKLAMVPGKLDHATVVAYTVGNSHT
;
A
#
# COMPACT_ATOMS: atom_id res chain seq x y z
N LEU A 1 -19.30 -4.27 16.85
CA LEU A 1 -19.15 -4.97 15.56
C LEU A 1 -19.42 -6.44 15.84
N SER A 2 -20.62 -6.92 15.49
CA SER A 2 -21.01 -8.32 15.73
C SER A 2 -20.24 -9.21 14.77
N VAL A 3 -19.45 -10.13 15.32
CA VAL A 3 -18.49 -10.99 14.62
C VAL A 3 -19.16 -12.08 13.76
N ASN A 4 -20.51 -12.10 13.71
CA ASN A 4 -21.31 -13.22 13.21
C ASN A 4 -22.17 -12.90 11.97
N SER A 5 -21.86 -11.85 11.21
CA SER A 5 -22.54 -11.65 9.91
C SER A 5 -21.92 -12.55 8.82
N PRO A 6 -22.71 -13.12 7.88
CA PRO A 6 -22.19 -13.96 6.78
C PRO A 6 -21.17 -13.23 5.89
N VAL A 7 -21.27 -11.89 5.84
CA VAL A 7 -20.41 -10.99 5.04
C VAL A 7 -19.05 -10.74 5.72
N SER A 8 -18.92 -11.09 7.01
CA SER A 8 -17.67 -10.99 7.77
C SER A 8 -16.75 -12.21 7.60
N ARG A 9 -17.16 -13.24 6.86
CA ARG A 9 -16.42 -14.50 6.70
C ARG A 9 -15.50 -14.55 5.49
N GLN A 10 -15.55 -13.59 4.57
CA GLN A 10 -14.83 -13.70 3.29
C GLN A 10 -13.37 -13.24 3.35
N LEU A 11 -13.01 -12.35 4.28
CA LEU A 11 -11.62 -11.93 4.47
C LEU A 11 -11.31 -11.71 5.94
N LYS A 12 -10.58 -12.66 6.54
CA LYS A 12 -9.97 -12.48 7.85
C LYS A 12 -8.65 -11.72 7.67
N LEU A 13 -8.72 -10.42 7.88
CA LEU A 13 -7.59 -9.52 7.70
C LEU A 13 -6.75 -9.43 8.98
N THR A 14 -5.67 -10.22 9.07
CA THR A 14 -4.66 -10.07 10.13
C THR A 14 -3.46 -9.29 9.63
N SER A 15 -3.41 -8.00 9.97
CA SER A 15 -2.21 -7.18 9.79
C SER A 15 -1.37 -7.23 11.08
N ALA A 16 -0.26 -7.96 11.06
CA ALA A 16 0.70 -7.96 12.16
C ALA A 16 1.59 -6.70 12.09
N ILE A 17 1.11 -5.57 12.64
CA ILE A 17 1.93 -4.35 12.74
C ILE A 17 2.66 -4.36 14.09
N ASN A 18 3.95 -4.71 14.04
CA ASN A 18 5.07 -4.58 14.99
C ASN A 18 4.85 -4.11 16.46
N SER A 19 3.86 -4.61 17.20
CA SER A 19 3.77 -4.59 18.68
C SER A 19 2.57 -5.37 19.22
N HIS A 20 1.57 -5.67 18.39
CA HIS A 20 0.42 -6.48 18.76
C HIS A 20 0.52 -7.86 18.11
N CYS A 21 0.66 -8.90 18.92
CA CYS A 21 0.41 -10.26 18.46
C CYS A 21 -1.10 -10.41 18.26
N SER A 22 -1.55 -10.56 17.01
CA SER A 22 -2.93 -10.90 16.69
C SER A 22 -2.97 -12.32 16.13
N MET A 23 -3.73 -13.20 16.78
CA MET A 23 -3.99 -14.55 16.30
C MET A 23 -5.41 -14.61 15.74
N THR A 24 -5.58 -15.29 14.61
CA THR A 24 -6.89 -15.47 13.98
C THR A 24 -6.95 -16.86 13.36
N GLU A 25 -8.01 -17.59 13.66
CA GLU A 25 -8.28 -18.90 13.07
C GLU A 25 -8.74 -18.73 11.62
N VAL A 26 -8.29 -19.59 10.72
CA VAL A 26 -8.63 -19.54 9.29
C VAL A 26 -9.44 -20.79 8.90
N GLU A 27 -10.45 -20.59 8.07
CA GLU A 27 -11.37 -21.64 7.60
C GLU A 27 -11.15 -21.94 6.11
N PRO A 28 -11.55 -23.13 5.61
CA PRO A 28 -11.62 -23.38 4.18
C PRO A 28 -12.47 -22.32 3.46
N GLY A 29 -11.91 -21.76 2.38
CA GLY A 29 -12.50 -20.64 1.64
C GLY A 29 -11.96 -19.26 2.03
N ASP A 30 -11.29 -19.12 3.18
CA ASP A 30 -10.64 -17.85 3.56
C ASP A 30 -9.47 -17.53 2.61
N ILE A 31 -9.27 -16.25 2.29
CA ILE A 31 -8.08 -15.79 1.55
C ILE A 31 -7.07 -15.19 2.53
N ILE A 32 -5.87 -15.75 2.54
CA ILE A 32 -4.72 -15.22 3.28
C ILE A 32 -3.79 -14.53 2.28
N PHE A 33 -3.22 -13.39 2.65
CA PHE A 33 -2.20 -12.75 1.83
C PHE A 33 -1.05 -12.20 2.69
N LEU A 34 0.13 -12.14 2.09
CA LEU A 34 1.34 -11.58 2.65
C LEU A 34 1.83 -10.46 1.73
N THR A 35 2.35 -9.40 2.32
CA THR A 35 2.83 -8.22 1.60
C THR A 35 4.20 -7.81 2.11
N SER A 36 5.06 -7.29 1.24
CA SER A 36 6.26 -6.57 1.69
C SER A 36 5.92 -5.27 2.43
N ASP A 37 6.91 -4.69 3.08
CA ASP A 37 6.87 -3.33 3.63
C ASP A 37 6.56 -2.29 2.53
N GLY A 38 7.12 -2.46 1.33
CA GLY A 38 6.82 -1.60 0.18
C GLY A 38 5.35 -1.56 -0.25
N VAL A 39 4.54 -2.54 0.14
CA VAL A 39 3.08 -2.54 -0.07
C VAL A 39 2.35 -2.14 1.21
N SER A 40 2.68 -2.75 2.34
CA SER A 40 1.97 -2.53 3.60
C SER A 40 2.12 -1.12 4.16
N ASP A 41 3.28 -0.46 3.97
CA ASP A 41 3.45 0.94 4.35
C ASP A 41 2.49 1.86 3.60
N ASN A 42 2.17 1.53 2.34
CA ASN A 42 1.23 2.30 1.53
C ASN A 42 -0.22 2.20 2.03
N LEU A 43 -0.57 1.15 2.78
CA LEU A 43 -1.88 0.99 3.42
C LEU A 43 -2.00 1.84 4.69
N ASP A 44 -0.90 2.27 5.31
CA ASP A 44 -0.94 3.17 6.46
C ASP A 44 -1.52 4.55 6.02
N PRO A 45 -2.61 5.02 6.64
CA PRO A 45 -3.25 6.29 6.27
C PRO A 45 -2.32 7.50 6.47
N VAL A 46 -1.28 7.39 7.30
CA VAL A 46 -0.32 8.47 7.58
C VAL A 46 0.78 8.55 6.51
N VAL A 47 1.03 7.45 5.78
CA VAL A 47 1.97 7.43 4.63
C VAL A 47 1.42 8.21 3.42
N GLY A 48 0.15 8.61 3.46
CA GLY A 48 -0.43 9.60 2.56
C GLY A 48 0.01 11.04 2.82
N LYS A 49 0.62 11.36 3.97
CA LYS A 49 0.99 12.72 4.42
C LYS A 49 -0.01 13.79 3.96
N PHE A 50 -1.30 13.56 4.19
CA PHE A 50 -2.28 14.63 4.10
C PHE A 50 -1.96 15.61 5.23
N THR A 51 -1.26 16.69 4.88
CA THR A 51 -0.93 17.79 5.79
C THR A 51 -2.23 18.25 6.44
N GLY A 52 -2.39 18.00 7.75
CA GLY A 52 -3.56 18.44 8.52
C GLY A 52 -4.34 17.35 9.27
N LEU A 53 -3.96 16.07 9.20
CA LEU A 53 -4.57 15.06 10.08
C LEU A 53 -4.08 15.22 11.53
N PRO A 54 -4.97 15.10 12.54
CA PRO A 54 -4.58 15.15 13.95
C PRO A 54 -3.59 14.03 14.27
N THR A 55 -2.75 14.22 15.28
CA THR A 55 -1.78 13.20 15.72
C THR A 55 -2.51 11.89 16.04
N VAL A 56 -2.28 10.87 15.22
CA VAL A 56 -2.91 9.56 15.35
C VAL A 56 -2.01 8.65 16.19
N GLU A 57 -2.54 8.18 17.32
CA GLU A 57 -1.85 7.21 18.19
C GLU A 57 -1.63 5.88 17.48
N ALA A 58 -0.62 5.11 17.91
CA ALA A 58 -0.25 3.85 17.25
C ALA A 58 -1.43 2.87 17.10
N HIS A 59 -2.26 2.73 18.14
CA HIS A 59 -3.43 1.84 18.12
C HIS A 59 -4.52 2.32 17.16
N GLN A 60 -4.72 3.64 17.06
CA GLN A 60 -5.68 4.24 16.14
C GLN A 60 -5.23 4.04 14.69
N ARG A 61 -3.93 4.22 14.44
CA ARG A 61 -3.32 4.02 13.11
C ARG A 61 -3.54 2.60 12.61
N HIS A 62 -3.28 1.61 13.47
CA HIS A 62 -3.55 0.21 13.15
C HIS A 62 -5.02 -0.02 12.78
N LYS A 63 -5.96 0.49 13.59
CA LYS A 63 -7.39 0.37 13.30
C LYS A 63 -7.77 1.01 11.97
N LEU A 64 -7.22 2.17 11.64
CA LEU A 64 -7.47 2.85 10.38
C LEU A 64 -6.86 2.09 9.18
N THR A 65 -5.68 1.48 9.34
CA THR A 65 -5.07 0.61 8.32
C THR A 65 -5.98 -0.59 8.02
N LEU A 66 -6.55 -1.23 9.06
CA LEU A 66 -7.51 -2.33 8.87
C LEU A 66 -8.75 -1.86 8.10
N LEU A 67 -9.36 -0.74 8.51
CA LEU A 67 -10.55 -0.18 7.84
C LEU A 67 -10.28 0.17 6.38
N ARG A 68 -9.14 0.81 6.10
CA ARG A 68 -8.73 1.15 4.73
C ARG A 68 -8.53 -0.09 3.89
N THR A 69 -7.92 -1.13 4.45
CA THR A 69 -7.70 -2.37 3.73
C THR A 69 -9.03 -3.07 3.45
N GLU A 70 -9.94 -3.14 4.43
CA GLU A 70 -11.30 -3.66 4.23
C GLU A 70 -12.06 -2.88 3.15
N ASP A 71 -12.01 -1.55 3.19
CA ASP A 71 -12.64 -0.69 2.18
C ASP A 71 -12.09 -0.96 0.78
N LEU A 72 -10.76 -1.04 0.65
CA LEU A 72 -10.09 -1.36 -0.60
C LEU A 72 -10.56 -2.71 -1.17
N LEU A 73 -10.67 -3.72 -0.30
CA LEU A 73 -11.07 -5.07 -0.67
C LEU A 73 -12.56 -5.15 -1.08
N ARG A 74 -13.42 -4.31 -0.50
CA ARG A 74 -14.85 -4.28 -0.82
C ARG A 74 -15.17 -3.42 -2.04
N ASN A 75 -14.50 -2.28 -2.17
CA ASN A 75 -14.89 -1.19 -3.06
C ASN A 75 -13.82 -0.86 -4.11
N GLY A 76 -12.68 -1.55 -4.12
CA GLY A 76 -11.57 -1.27 -5.02
C GLY A 76 -10.87 0.07 -4.76
N VAL A 77 -9.87 0.41 -5.59
CA VAL A 77 -9.07 1.64 -5.43
C VAL A 77 -9.90 2.91 -5.67
N SER A 78 -10.88 2.83 -6.56
CA SER A 78 -11.73 3.97 -6.98
C SER A 78 -13.00 4.13 -6.14
N GLY A 79 -13.32 3.18 -5.27
CA GLY A 79 -14.54 3.17 -4.46
C GLY A 79 -15.79 2.60 -5.16
N ASP A 80 -15.70 2.21 -6.43
CA ASP A 80 -16.76 1.62 -7.25
C ASP A 80 -16.37 0.26 -7.87
N GLY A 81 -15.22 -0.29 -7.46
CA GLY A 81 -14.72 -1.56 -7.94
C GLY A 81 -15.45 -2.77 -7.36
N PRO A 82 -15.37 -3.94 -8.00
CA PRO A 82 -15.94 -5.17 -7.47
C PRO A 82 -15.20 -5.58 -6.18
N ALA A 83 -15.94 -6.18 -5.25
CA ALA A 83 -15.33 -6.81 -4.09
C ALA A 83 -14.42 -7.96 -4.51
N VAL A 84 -13.27 -8.10 -3.86
CA VAL A 84 -12.37 -9.24 -4.11
C VAL A 84 -13.06 -10.55 -3.78
N SER A 85 -12.85 -11.55 -4.64
CA SER A 85 -13.45 -12.87 -4.50
C SER A 85 -12.42 -14.01 -4.61
N THR A 86 -11.24 -13.71 -5.18
CA THR A 86 -10.15 -14.67 -5.34
C THR A 86 -8.83 -14.13 -4.82
N ALA A 87 -7.86 -15.02 -4.55
CA ALA A 87 -6.50 -14.64 -4.21
C ALA A 87 -5.84 -13.78 -5.31
N GLN A 88 -6.16 -14.05 -6.58
CA GLN A 88 -5.66 -13.26 -7.70
C GLN A 88 -6.22 -11.82 -7.65
N ASP A 89 -7.51 -11.66 -7.32
CA ASP A 89 -8.12 -10.33 -7.19
C ASP A 89 -7.39 -9.50 -6.12
N VAL A 90 -7.05 -10.12 -4.99
CA VAL A 90 -6.29 -9.47 -3.90
C VAL A 90 -4.93 -8.98 -4.40
N VAL A 91 -4.17 -9.82 -5.11
CA VAL A 91 -2.86 -9.46 -5.65
C VAL A 91 -2.97 -8.30 -6.63
N MET A 92 -3.90 -8.39 -7.58
CA MET A 92 -4.12 -7.37 -8.60
C MET A 92 -4.55 -6.04 -7.99
N LEU A 93 -5.48 -6.08 -7.04
CA LEU A 93 -5.98 -4.90 -6.35
C LEU A 93 -4.89 -4.19 -5.55
N LEU A 94 -4.10 -4.93 -4.75
CA LEU A 94 -3.04 -4.34 -3.93
C LEU A 94 -1.92 -3.74 -4.81
N MET A 95 -1.59 -4.38 -5.93
CA MET A 95 -0.63 -3.85 -6.90
C MET A 95 -1.15 -2.60 -7.61
N ASP A 96 -2.42 -2.59 -8.04
CA ASP A 96 -3.05 -1.42 -8.66
C ASP A 96 -3.11 -0.25 -7.67
N PHE A 97 -3.49 -0.52 -6.42
CA PHE A 97 -3.50 0.46 -5.34
C PHE A 97 -2.12 1.12 -5.15
N VAL A 98 -1.07 0.32 -4.92
CA VAL A 98 0.29 0.85 -4.71
C VAL A 98 0.74 1.63 -5.94
N THR A 99 0.48 1.11 -7.13
CA THR A 99 0.86 1.76 -8.39
C THR A 99 0.23 3.14 -8.53
N ARG A 100 -1.08 3.25 -8.32
CA ARG A 100 -1.82 4.52 -8.38
C ARG A 100 -1.38 5.49 -7.29
N LEU A 101 -1.24 5.03 -6.05
CA LEU A 101 -0.85 5.88 -4.92
C LEU A 101 0.54 6.51 -5.13
N THR A 102 1.46 5.76 -5.74
CA THR A 102 2.85 6.21 -5.97
C THR A 102 3.09 6.78 -7.37
N ALA A 103 2.05 6.95 -8.20
CA ALA A 103 2.18 7.44 -9.58
C ALA A 103 2.86 8.81 -9.67
N ALA A 104 2.52 9.74 -8.75
CA ALA A 104 3.14 11.06 -8.71
C ALA A 104 4.65 10.99 -8.41
N LYS A 105 5.08 10.09 -7.51
CA LYS A 105 6.50 9.87 -7.19
C LYS A 105 7.27 9.33 -8.39
N ARG A 106 6.69 8.35 -9.10
CA ARG A 106 7.31 7.79 -10.31
C ARG A 106 7.50 8.85 -11.39
N ARG A 107 6.47 9.65 -11.67
CA ARG A 107 6.56 10.77 -12.63
C ARG A 107 7.66 11.77 -12.28
N ILE A 108 7.82 12.10 -11.00
CA ILE A 108 8.91 12.96 -10.54
C ILE A 108 10.27 12.31 -10.83
N LEU A 109 10.44 11.02 -10.57
CA LEU A 109 11.72 10.32 -10.77
C LEU A 109 12.06 10.03 -12.23
N GLU A 110 11.06 9.93 -13.10
CA GLU A 110 11.19 9.71 -14.54
C GLU A 110 11.54 10.99 -15.32
N ASP A 111 11.54 12.16 -14.67
CA ASP A 111 11.86 13.44 -15.29
C ASP A 111 13.33 13.49 -15.73
N VAL A 112 13.53 13.54 -17.05
CA VAL A 112 14.85 13.51 -17.70
C VAL A 112 15.71 14.73 -17.34
N GLU A 113 15.07 15.87 -17.05
CA GLU A 113 15.74 17.10 -16.67
C GLU A 113 16.41 16.99 -15.30
N LEU A 114 16.08 15.97 -14.49
CA LEU A 114 16.75 15.74 -13.21
C LEU A 114 18.18 15.23 -13.36
N TYR A 115 18.51 14.58 -14.47
CA TYR A 115 19.78 13.85 -14.65
C TYR A 115 20.69 14.46 -15.72
N GLN A 116 20.17 15.38 -16.53
CA GLN A 116 20.90 16.02 -17.62
C GLN A 116 20.94 17.54 -17.43
N GLU A 117 22.03 18.17 -17.88
CA GLU A 117 22.05 19.61 -18.07
C GLU A 117 21.11 20.03 -19.21
N ALA A 118 20.74 21.31 -19.28
CA ALA A 118 19.88 21.85 -20.34
C ALA A 118 20.46 21.66 -21.76
N GLY A 119 21.74 21.28 -21.89
CA GLY A 119 22.43 20.92 -23.13
C GLY A 119 22.72 19.42 -23.31
N GLY A 120 22.17 18.53 -22.46
CA GLY A 120 22.36 17.07 -22.56
C GLY A 120 23.68 16.53 -21.99
N GLY A 121 24.49 17.38 -21.35
CA GLY A 121 25.75 17.01 -20.69
C GLY A 121 25.55 16.38 -19.30
N PRO A 122 26.53 15.61 -18.78
CA PRO A 122 26.49 15.05 -17.44
C PRO A 122 26.70 16.14 -16.38
N LEU A 123 25.84 16.15 -15.36
CA LEU A 123 25.89 17.10 -14.25
C LEU A 123 27.17 16.98 -13.41
N SER A 124 27.68 18.09 -12.86
CA SER A 124 28.76 18.05 -11.87
C SER A 124 28.32 17.35 -10.57
N LYS A 125 29.27 16.83 -9.77
CA LYS A 125 28.96 16.19 -8.48
C LYS A 125 28.20 17.10 -7.51
N GLY A 126 28.47 18.41 -7.53
CA GLY A 126 27.80 19.40 -6.69
C GLY A 126 26.34 19.59 -7.12
N GLU A 127 26.09 19.71 -8.41
CA GLU A 127 24.75 19.87 -8.98
C GLU A 127 23.91 18.59 -8.83
N GLN A 128 24.51 17.41 -9.04
CA GLN A 128 23.84 16.15 -8.77
C GLN A 128 23.34 16.08 -7.33
N ARG A 129 24.16 16.51 -6.35
CA ARG A 129 23.78 16.52 -4.93
C ARG A 129 22.65 17.52 -4.65
N ALA A 130 22.73 18.73 -5.21
CA ALA A 130 21.70 19.75 -5.03
C ALA A 130 20.36 19.29 -5.63
N ARG A 131 20.37 18.80 -6.87
CA ARG A 131 19.17 18.26 -7.54
C ARG A 131 18.58 17.07 -6.78
N ARG A 132 19.41 16.15 -6.26
CA ARG A 132 18.93 15.04 -5.41
C ARG A 132 18.18 15.54 -4.18
N LYS A 133 18.66 16.60 -3.54
CA LYS A 133 18.00 17.19 -2.37
C LYS A 133 16.64 17.79 -2.74
N ASP A 134 16.56 18.50 -3.86
CA ASP A 134 15.31 19.10 -4.34
C ASP A 134 14.30 18.03 -4.76
N VAL A 135 14.75 16.96 -5.43
CA VAL A 135 13.92 15.79 -5.76
C VAL A 135 13.40 15.12 -4.49
N CYS A 136 14.27 14.87 -3.50
CA CYS A 136 13.84 14.31 -2.22
C CYS A 136 12.78 15.19 -1.54
N ALA A 137 12.92 16.52 -1.60
CA ALA A 137 11.93 17.45 -1.08
C ALA A 137 10.60 17.34 -1.84
N LYS A 138 10.60 17.31 -3.18
CA LYS A 138 9.39 17.09 -4.00
C LYS A 138 8.72 15.75 -3.70
N LEU A 139 9.50 14.67 -3.61
CA LEU A 139 9.02 13.33 -3.29
C LEU A 139 8.40 13.24 -1.88
N ALA A 140 8.87 14.05 -0.94
CA ALA A 140 8.30 14.11 0.41
C ALA A 140 6.91 14.77 0.46
N MET A 141 6.53 15.53 -0.58
CA MET A 141 5.26 16.25 -0.69
C MET A 141 4.14 15.44 -1.37
N VAL A 142 4.46 14.29 -1.96
CA VAL A 142 3.49 13.42 -2.64
C VAL A 142 3.32 12.09 -1.86
N PRO A 143 2.12 11.50 -1.87
CA PRO A 143 1.80 10.33 -1.05
C PRO A 143 2.52 9.05 -1.51
N GLY A 144 2.60 8.10 -0.57
CA GLY A 144 3.05 6.74 -0.83
C GLY A 144 4.54 6.52 -0.60
N LYS A 145 4.95 5.25 -0.55
CA LYS A 145 6.33 4.81 -0.38
C LYS A 145 6.76 4.01 -1.60
N LEU A 146 7.95 4.30 -2.12
CA LEU A 146 8.47 3.68 -3.34
C LEU A 146 9.61 2.71 -2.96
N ASP A 147 9.23 1.54 -2.48
CA ASP A 147 10.15 0.43 -2.17
C ASP A 147 9.79 -0.82 -2.99
N HIS A 148 10.53 -1.91 -2.78
CA HIS A 148 10.26 -3.19 -3.39
C HIS A 148 8.88 -3.72 -2.98
N ALA A 149 7.96 -3.82 -3.94
CA ALA A 149 6.58 -4.21 -3.71
C ALA A 149 6.35 -5.67 -4.12
N THR A 150 5.98 -6.52 -3.17
CA THR A 150 5.57 -7.90 -3.42
C THR A 150 4.29 -8.24 -2.66
N VAL A 151 3.42 -9.03 -3.29
CA VAL A 151 2.20 -9.58 -2.70
C VAL A 151 2.08 -11.04 -3.10
N VAL A 152 1.73 -11.89 -2.15
CA VAL A 152 1.32 -13.28 -2.37
C VAL A 152 -0.02 -13.48 -1.69
N ALA A 153 -0.96 -14.15 -2.36
CA ALA A 153 -2.24 -14.50 -1.77
C ALA A 153 -2.56 -15.97 -2.04
N TYR A 154 -3.33 -16.58 -1.14
CA TYR A 154 -3.67 -18.00 -1.16
C TYR A 154 -5.07 -18.23 -0.59
N THR A 155 -5.85 -19.08 -1.26
CA THR A 155 -7.16 -19.52 -0.77
C THR A 155 -7.00 -20.79 0.05
N VAL A 156 -7.38 -20.74 1.32
CA VAL A 156 -7.28 -21.83 2.28
C VAL A 156 -8.22 -22.97 1.90
N GLY A 157 -7.73 -24.21 1.99
CA GLY A 157 -8.58 -25.39 1.81
C GLY A 157 -9.03 -25.66 0.37
N ASN A 158 -8.46 -24.99 -0.63
CA ASN A 158 -8.74 -25.27 -2.05
C ASN A 158 -7.95 -26.49 -2.57
N SER A 159 -8.04 -27.60 -1.83
CA SER A 159 -7.47 -28.89 -2.23
C SER A 159 -8.46 -29.58 -3.15
N HIS A 160 -8.24 -29.50 -4.46
CA HIS A 160 -8.80 -30.51 -5.38
C HIS A 160 -8.11 -31.85 -5.07
N THR A 161 -8.71 -32.64 -4.18
CA THR A 161 -8.61 -34.11 -4.19
C THR A 161 -9.82 -34.68 -4.89
#